data_AF-A0A2V9AQA2-F1
#
_entry.id   AF-A0A2V9AQA2-F1
#
_cell.length_a   1.000
_cell.length_b   1.000
_cell.length_c   1.000
_cell.angle_alpha   90.00
_cell.angle_beta   90.00
_cell.angle_gamma   90.00
#
_symmetry.space_group_name_H-M   'P 1'
#
loop_
_entity.id
_entity.type
_entity.pdbx_description
1 polymer ?
#
loop_
_entity_poly.entity_id
_entity_poly.type
_entity_poly.pdbx_seq_one_letter_code
_entity_poly.pdbx_strand_id
1 'polypeptide(L)'
;MMNPAGRRKPYLGRVNKYTWVPIALVLCVFLATLGNLPWTTSILMGVPLAMFSLFIPIAAGYVCRFTPLGKAQMWRVAITHLADPLVLSFLWTLIASAFSRALAYIPQLHGLDKQFAPNLWIVFFTGCLLYVFSVAFHYVAMAQDAARAVEMEVMQTSVLARDAELRALRAQINPHFLFNSLNSISALTSIDGARAREM
;
A
#
# COMPACT_ATOMS: atom_id res chain seq x y z
N MET A 1 -13.85 -20.04 -16.10
CA MET A 1 -13.67 -19.52 -14.72
C MET A 1 -12.29 -18.88 -14.62
N MET A 2 -12.20 -17.56 -14.80
CA MET A 2 -10.95 -16.81 -14.79
C MET A 2 -10.54 -16.49 -13.35
N ASN A 3 -9.34 -16.92 -12.97
CA ASN A 3 -8.68 -16.54 -11.74
C ASN A 3 -8.29 -15.04 -11.80
N PRO A 4 -8.83 -14.15 -10.94
CA PRO A 4 -8.48 -12.72 -10.99
C PRO A 4 -7.18 -12.40 -10.26
N ALA A 5 -6.41 -13.39 -9.80
CA ALA A 5 -5.14 -13.17 -9.09
C ALA A 5 -3.94 -12.78 -9.99
N GLY A 6 -4.12 -12.67 -11.31
CA GLY A 6 -3.02 -12.69 -12.28
C GLY A 6 -2.33 -11.37 -12.66
N ARG A 7 -2.82 -10.19 -12.24
CA ARG A 7 -2.18 -8.90 -12.63
C ARG A 7 -2.21 -7.84 -11.54
N ARG A 8 -1.81 -8.16 -10.31
CA ARG A 8 -1.44 -7.09 -9.36
C ARG A 8 0.01 -6.73 -9.63
N LYS A 9 0.25 -5.57 -10.26
CA LYS A 9 1.60 -4.99 -10.38
C LYS A 9 2.31 -5.14 -9.02
N PRO A 10 3.55 -5.62 -8.98
CA PRO A 10 4.25 -5.78 -7.71
C PRO A 10 4.25 -4.42 -7.00
N TYR A 11 3.78 -4.39 -5.75
CA TYR A 11 3.81 -3.22 -4.87
C TYR A 11 5.22 -2.64 -4.72
N LEU A 12 6.24 -3.40 -5.13
CA LEU A 12 7.62 -2.98 -5.30
C LEU A 12 7.74 -1.65 -6.06
N GLY A 13 6.81 -1.35 -6.98
CA GLY A 13 6.76 -0.07 -7.69
C GLY A 13 6.27 1.13 -6.86
N ARG A 14 5.83 0.92 -5.61
CA ARG A 14 5.35 1.97 -4.69
C ARG A 14 6.45 2.46 -3.73
N VAL A 15 7.56 1.74 -3.63
CA VAL A 15 8.74 2.22 -2.89
C VAL A 15 9.40 3.29 -3.75
N ASN A 16 9.19 4.55 -3.39
CA ASN A 16 9.74 5.68 -4.12
C ASN A 16 11.26 5.70 -3.97
N LYS A 17 11.99 6.18 -4.99
CA LYS A 17 13.44 6.39 -4.93
C LYS A 17 13.89 7.29 -3.78
N TYR A 18 12.96 8.00 -3.12
CA TYR A 18 13.19 8.87 -1.99
C TYR A 18 12.81 8.27 -0.62
N THR A 19 12.37 7.01 -0.55
CA THR A 19 11.97 6.38 0.73
C THR A 19 13.12 6.30 1.74
N TRP A 20 14.38 6.31 1.29
CA TRP A 20 15.55 6.31 2.17
C TRP A 20 15.84 7.66 2.84
N VAL A 21 15.33 8.78 2.32
CA VAL A 21 15.61 10.14 2.86
C VAL A 21 15.10 10.32 4.30
N PRO A 22 13.83 10.04 4.64
CA PRO A 22 13.37 10.14 6.03
C PRO A 22 14.08 9.14 6.94
N ILE A 23 14.44 7.96 6.43
CA ILE A 23 15.20 6.96 7.19
C ILE A 23 16.60 7.50 7.51
N ALA A 24 17.26 8.12 6.54
CA ALA A 24 18.56 8.76 6.72
C ALA A 24 18.50 9.87 7.75
N LEU A 25 17.49 10.74 7.68
CA LEU A 25 17.29 11.81 8.65
C LEU A 25 17.14 11.25 10.07
N VAL A 26 16.23 10.30 10.28
CA VAL A 26 15.98 9.68 11.59
C VAL A 26 17.25 9.02 12.13
N LEU A 27 17.94 8.22 11.30
CA LEU A 27 19.14 7.51 11.72
C LEU A 27 20.29 8.47 12.06
N CYS A 28 20.51 9.51 11.26
CA CYS A 28 21.54 10.52 11.55
C CYS A 28 21.24 11.26 12.86
N VAL A 29 19.98 11.66 13.09
CA VAL A 29 19.57 12.31 14.33
C VAL A 29 19.77 11.37 15.52
N PHE A 30 19.35 10.11 15.43
CA PHE A 30 19.51 9.15 16.52
C PHE A 30 20.98 8.88 16.83
N LEU A 31 21.83 8.71 15.82
CA LEU A 31 23.26 8.54 16.02
C LEU A 31 23.90 9.77 16.67
N ALA A 32 23.50 10.97 16.27
CA ALA A 32 24.04 12.21 16.83
C ALA A 32 23.56 12.46 18.27
N THR A 33 22.29 12.22 18.58
CA THR A 33 21.69 12.57 19.88
C THR A 33 21.76 11.43 20.89
N LEU A 34 21.28 10.23 20.53
CA LEU A 34 21.28 9.05 21.41
C LEU A 34 22.68 8.43 21.48
N GLY A 35 23.41 8.44 20.37
CA GLY A 35 24.75 7.86 20.29
C GLY A 35 25.89 8.80 20.65
N ASN A 36 25.58 10.08 20.88
CA ASN A 36 26.54 11.16 21.15
C ASN A 36 27.70 11.22 20.13
N LEU A 37 27.40 10.86 18.88
CA LEU A 37 28.38 10.87 17.79
C LEU A 37 28.48 12.26 17.16
N PRO A 38 29.68 12.71 16.77
CA PRO A 38 29.83 13.92 15.97
C PRO A 38 28.93 13.87 14.73
N TRP A 39 28.26 14.98 14.40
CA TRP A 39 27.37 15.06 13.23
C TRP A 39 28.02 14.59 11.93
N THR A 40 29.33 14.82 11.77
CA THR A 40 30.12 14.32 10.65
C THR A 40 30.08 12.78 10.56
N THR A 41 30.35 12.08 11.66
CA THR A 41 30.28 10.61 11.73
C THR A 41 28.85 10.09 11.59
N SER A 42 27.87 10.78 12.18
CA SER A 42 26.45 10.42 12.08
C SER A 42 25.93 10.50 10.65
N ILE A 43 26.31 11.52 9.89
CA ILE A 43 25.93 11.66 8.47
C ILE A 43 26.69 10.64 7.61
N LEU A 44 28.00 10.51 7.83
CA LEU A 44 28.87 9.59 7.07
C LEU A 44 28.43 8.14 7.21
N MET A 45 27.92 7.73 8.37
CA MET A 45 27.35 6.40 8.60
C MET A 45 25.87 6.33 8.24
N GLY A 46 25.06 7.30 8.70
CA GLY A 46 23.61 7.24 8.63
C GLY A 46 23.06 7.29 7.21
N VAL A 47 23.62 8.11 6.32
CA VAL A 47 23.12 8.23 4.94
C VAL A 47 23.35 6.92 4.15
N PRO A 48 24.58 6.36 4.08
CA PRO A 48 24.78 5.08 3.39
C PRO A 48 23.99 3.92 4.00
N LEU A 49 23.92 3.85 5.33
CA LEU A 49 23.18 2.77 6.01
C LEU A 49 21.68 2.85 5.76
N ALA A 50 21.10 4.05 5.66
CA ALA A 50 19.71 4.23 5.27
C ALA A 50 19.43 3.75 3.84
N MET A 51 20.37 3.95 2.90
CA MET A 51 20.24 3.38 1.56
C MET A 51 20.26 1.85 1.59
N PHE A 52 21.15 1.26 2.40
CA PHE A 52 21.19 -0.19 2.56
C PHE A 52 19.97 -0.74 3.29
N SER A 53 19.24 0.06 4.09
CA SER A 53 18.06 -0.42 4.81
C SER A 53 16.85 -0.76 3.92
N LEU A 54 16.88 -0.42 2.62
CA LEU A 54 15.75 -0.60 1.70
C LEU A 54 15.28 -2.06 1.55
N PHE A 55 16.12 -3.05 1.88
CA PHE A 55 15.69 -4.44 1.91
C PHE A 55 14.66 -4.72 3.02
N ILE A 56 14.67 -3.96 4.12
CA ILE A 56 13.76 -4.19 5.27
C ILE A 56 12.30 -3.94 4.85
N PRO A 57 11.93 -2.77 4.27
CA PRO A 57 10.56 -2.58 3.81
C PRO A 57 10.12 -3.55 2.71
N ILE A 58 11.05 -3.94 1.83
CA ILE A 58 10.76 -4.91 0.78
C ILE A 58 10.43 -6.28 1.38
N ALA A 59 11.26 -6.76 2.31
CA ALA A 59 11.04 -8.02 3.01
C ALA A 59 9.73 -8.02 3.81
N ALA A 60 9.46 -6.94 4.56
CA ALA A 60 8.21 -6.77 5.28
C ALA A 60 6.98 -6.85 4.35
N GLY A 61 7.06 -6.27 3.16
CA GLY A 61 6.00 -6.36 2.15
C GLY A 61 5.75 -7.78 1.64
N TYR A 62 6.79 -8.60 1.49
CA TYR A 62 6.64 -10.02 1.15
C TYR A 62 5.98 -10.79 2.31
N VAL A 63 6.44 -10.57 3.53
CA VAL A 63 5.90 -11.22 4.73
C VAL A 63 4.42 -10.95 4.88
N CYS A 64 3.99 -9.68 4.83
CA CYS A 64 2.57 -9.30 4.93
C CYS A 64 1.68 -9.98 3.88
N ARG A 65 2.22 -10.32 2.70
CA ARG A 65 1.50 -11.04 1.64
C ARG A 65 1.35 -12.54 1.90
N PHE A 66 2.34 -13.17 2.53
CA PHE A 66 2.29 -14.58 2.92
C PHE A 66 1.54 -14.81 4.25
N THR A 67 1.46 -13.77 5.09
CA THR A 67 0.70 -13.76 6.35
C THR A 67 -0.37 -12.66 6.36
N PRO A 68 -1.38 -12.73 5.47
CA PRO A 68 -2.48 -11.75 5.47
C PRO A 68 -3.30 -11.86 6.76
N LEU A 69 -3.50 -10.72 7.44
CA LEU A 69 -4.34 -10.63 8.64
C LEU A 69 -5.77 -11.11 8.34
N GLY A 70 -6.35 -11.88 9.26
CA GLY A 70 -7.71 -12.44 9.14
C GLY A 70 -7.83 -13.70 8.27
N LYS A 71 -6.82 -14.04 7.45
CA LYS A 71 -6.82 -15.27 6.64
C LYS A 71 -5.74 -16.28 7.07
N ALA A 72 -4.62 -15.79 7.59
CA ALA A 72 -3.54 -16.63 8.11
C ALA A 72 -3.82 -17.11 9.54
N GLN A 73 -3.23 -18.25 9.93
CA GLN A 73 -3.27 -18.72 11.31
C GLN A 73 -2.53 -17.75 12.24
N MET A 74 -3.14 -17.39 13.36
CA MET A 74 -2.64 -16.34 14.27
C MET A 74 -1.25 -16.64 14.84
N TRP A 75 -0.95 -17.90 15.16
CA TRP A 75 0.38 -18.29 15.66
C TRP A 75 1.47 -18.06 14.61
N ARG A 76 1.18 -18.31 13.33
CA ARG A 76 2.14 -18.10 12.23
C ARG A 76 2.43 -16.62 12.05
N VAL A 77 1.38 -15.79 12.11
CA VAL A 77 1.50 -14.32 12.10
C VAL A 77 2.39 -13.86 13.28
N ALA A 78 2.13 -14.36 14.48
CA ALA A 78 2.90 -13.99 15.67
C ALA A 78 4.38 -14.38 15.55
N ILE A 79 4.68 -15.63 15.17
CA ILE A 79 6.08 -16.08 15.05
C ILE A 79 6.83 -15.28 13.99
N THR A 80 6.24 -15.07 12.82
CA THR A 80 6.91 -14.35 11.73
C THR A 80 7.20 -12.90 12.12
N HIS A 81 6.23 -12.19 12.72
CA HIS A 81 6.43 -10.80 13.16
C HIS A 81 7.28 -10.64 14.42
N LEU A 82 7.58 -11.72 15.14
CA LEU A 82 8.55 -11.72 16.24
C LEU A 82 9.97 -12.05 15.77
N ALA A 83 10.12 -12.99 14.83
CA ALA A 83 11.43 -13.45 14.36
C ALA A 83 12.04 -12.54 13.30
N ASP A 84 11.27 -12.15 12.28
CA ASP A 84 11.76 -11.36 11.15
C ASP A 84 12.39 -10.00 11.53
N PRO A 85 11.81 -9.17 12.42
CA PRO A 85 12.46 -7.91 12.78
C PRO A 85 13.83 -8.13 13.39
N LEU A 86 14.00 -9.20 14.19
CA LEU A 86 15.28 -9.52 14.81
C LEU A 86 16.30 -9.95 13.76
N VAL A 87 15.92 -10.83 12.83
CA VAL A 87 16.79 -11.33 11.76
C VAL A 87 17.25 -10.19 10.84
N LEU A 88 16.30 -9.38 10.35
CA LEU A 88 16.61 -8.31 9.41
C LEU A 88 17.42 -7.18 10.05
N SER A 89 17.12 -6.83 11.31
CA SER A 89 17.86 -5.80 12.04
C SER A 89 19.25 -6.26 12.46
N PHE A 90 19.41 -7.54 12.79
CA PHE A 90 20.72 -8.14 13.01
C PHE A 90 21.56 -8.09 11.74
N LEU A 91 20.99 -8.50 10.59
CA LEU A 91 21.67 -8.42 9.30
C LEU A 91 22.08 -6.98 8.95
N TRP A 92 21.19 -6.00 9.17
CA TRP A 92 21.51 -4.59 8.92
C TRP A 92 22.63 -4.08 9.83
N THR A 93 22.66 -4.55 11.09
CA THR A 93 23.72 -4.20 12.05
C THR A 93 25.06 -4.84 11.66
N LEU A 94 25.06 -6.05 11.10
CA LEU A 94 26.26 -6.66 10.52
C LEU A 94 26.78 -5.85 9.33
N ILE A 95 25.88 -5.37 8.46
CA ILE A 95 26.24 -4.47 7.35
C ILE A 95 26.84 -3.18 7.91
N ALA A 96 26.26 -2.60 8.96
CA ALA A 96 26.78 -1.39 9.60
C ALA A 96 28.18 -1.58 10.20
N SER A 97 28.40 -2.70 10.90
CA SER A 97 29.71 -3.04 11.47
C SER A 97 30.76 -3.35 10.39
N ALA A 98 30.37 -4.02 9.30
CA ALA A 98 31.27 -4.27 8.18
C ALA A 98 31.63 -2.96 7.46
N PHE A 99 30.65 -2.09 7.24
CA PHE A 99 30.83 -0.79 6.61
C PHE A 99 31.74 0.11 7.45
N SER A 100 31.52 0.24 8.76
CA SER A 100 32.38 1.06 9.62
C SER A 100 33.83 0.58 9.63
N ARG A 101 34.06 -0.74 9.66
CA ARG A 101 35.40 -1.34 9.54
C ARG A 101 36.03 -1.10 8.17
N ALA A 102 35.24 -1.16 7.10
CA ALA A 102 35.71 -0.86 5.75
C ALA A 102 36.21 0.59 5.63
N LEU A 103 35.48 1.56 6.21
CA LEU A 103 35.93 2.96 6.24
C LEU A 103 37.20 3.14 7.09
N ALA A 104 37.39 2.37 8.15
CA ALA A 104 38.58 2.49 9.01
C ALA A 104 39.90 2.12 8.31
N TYR A 105 39.86 1.43 7.15
CA TYR A 105 41.05 1.22 6.31
C TYR A 105 41.53 2.50 5.60
N ILE A 106 40.67 3.52 5.50
CA ILE A 106 41.03 4.82 4.93
C ILE A 106 41.79 5.60 6.02
N PRO A 107 43.04 6.05 5.78
CA PRO A 107 43.87 6.69 6.80
C PRO A 107 43.20 7.87 7.52
N GLN A 108 42.42 8.67 6.78
CA GLN A 108 41.70 9.85 7.32
C GLN A 108 40.53 9.48 8.23
N LEU A 109 40.04 8.23 8.17
CA LEU A 109 38.88 7.74 8.91
C LEU A 109 39.24 6.64 9.92
N HIS A 110 40.55 6.46 10.18
CA HIS A 110 41.04 5.48 11.14
C HIS A 110 40.38 5.70 12.51
N GLY A 111 39.87 4.63 13.12
CA GLY A 111 39.27 4.66 14.46
C GLY A 111 37.79 5.05 14.48
N LEU A 112 37.19 5.36 13.32
CA LEU A 112 35.75 5.56 13.21
C LEU A 112 34.97 4.31 13.64
N ASP A 113 35.47 3.13 13.30
CA ASP A 113 34.90 1.84 13.71
C ASP A 113 34.83 1.71 15.23
N LYS A 114 35.86 2.14 15.96
CA LYS A 114 35.89 2.14 17.42
C LYS A 114 34.92 3.16 18.03
N GLN A 115 34.75 4.32 17.38
CA GLN A 115 33.75 5.33 17.79
C GLN A 115 32.31 4.84 17.52
N PHE A 116 32.09 4.13 16.42
CA PHE A 116 30.78 3.69 15.98
C PHE A 116 30.32 2.39 16.64
N ALA A 117 31.22 1.47 16.99
CA ALA A 117 30.88 0.16 17.55
C ALA A 117 29.96 0.20 18.80
N PRO A 118 30.16 1.13 19.77
CA PRO A 118 29.25 1.27 20.91
C PRO A 118 27.82 1.68 20.53
N ASN A 119 27.59 2.15 19.31
CA ASN A 119 26.31 2.67 18.82
C ASN A 119 25.57 1.68 17.90
N LEU A 120 26.08 0.45 17.72
CA LEU A 120 25.44 -0.58 16.90
C LEU A 120 24.05 -0.99 17.42
N TRP A 121 23.80 -0.85 18.72
CA TRP A 121 22.46 -1.07 19.29
C TRP A 121 21.43 -0.09 18.71
N ILE A 122 21.80 1.17 18.47
CA ILE A 122 20.91 2.18 17.87
C ILE A 122 20.50 1.72 16.47
N VAL A 123 21.44 1.22 15.67
CA VAL A 123 21.15 0.68 14.34
C VAL A 123 20.21 -0.51 14.43
N PHE A 124 20.46 -1.44 15.33
CA PHE A 124 19.61 -2.61 15.55
C PHE A 124 18.16 -2.21 15.92
N PHE A 125 17.98 -1.36 16.93
CA PHE A 125 16.64 -0.93 17.35
C PHE A 125 15.93 -0.08 16.30
N THR A 126 16.67 0.78 15.58
CA THR A 126 16.11 1.53 14.45
C THR A 126 15.65 0.59 13.34
N GLY A 127 16.36 -0.52 13.11
CA GLY A 127 15.97 -1.56 12.16
C GLY A 127 14.65 -2.22 12.55
N CYS A 128 14.50 -2.58 13.84
CA CYS A 128 13.27 -3.16 14.37
C CYS A 128 12.10 -2.17 14.22
N LEU A 129 12.33 -0.90 14.56
CA LEU A 129 11.32 0.15 14.44
C LEU A 129 10.90 0.37 12.98
N LEU A 130 11.87 0.41 12.06
CA LEU A 130 11.62 0.52 10.62
C LEU A 130 10.80 -0.67 10.11
N TYR A 131 11.10 -1.89 10.56
CA TYR A 131 10.32 -3.08 10.21
C TYR A 131 8.87 -2.96 10.68
N VAL A 132 8.64 -2.59 11.95
CA VAL A 132 7.29 -2.42 12.51
C VAL A 132 6.48 -1.39 11.72
N PHE A 133 7.06 -0.21 11.45
CA PHE A 133 6.40 0.81 10.63
C PHE A 133 6.13 0.33 9.20
N SER A 134 7.06 -0.44 8.62
CA SER A 134 6.86 -0.99 7.28
C SER A 134 5.74 -2.02 7.24
N VAL A 135 5.67 -2.91 8.22
CA VAL A 135 4.57 -3.88 8.36
C VAL A 135 3.24 -3.16 8.48
N ALA A 136 3.15 -2.15 9.36
CA ALA A 136 1.95 -1.34 9.53
C ALA A 136 1.53 -0.67 8.21
N PHE A 137 2.47 -0.02 7.52
CA PHE A 137 2.21 0.61 6.22
C PHE A 137 1.68 -0.39 5.20
N HIS A 138 2.30 -1.57 5.09
CA HIS A 138 1.88 -2.59 4.13
C HIS A 138 0.49 -3.15 4.44
N TYR A 139 0.17 -3.41 5.70
CA TYR A 139 -1.17 -3.89 6.07
C TYR A 139 -2.25 -2.83 5.83
N VAL A 140 -1.99 -1.55 6.17
CA VAL A 140 -2.91 -0.45 5.88
C VAL A 140 -3.12 -0.31 4.38
N ALA A 141 -2.06 -0.35 3.58
CA ALA A 141 -2.16 -0.25 2.12
C ALA A 141 -2.94 -1.44 1.51
N MET A 142 -2.71 -2.66 2.02
CA MET A 142 -3.46 -3.85 1.60
C MET A 142 -4.94 -3.76 1.97
N ALA A 143 -5.27 -3.23 3.16
CA ALA A 143 -6.65 -3.01 3.59
C ALA A 143 -7.36 -1.95 2.73
N GLN A 144 -6.69 -0.85 2.40
CA GLN A 144 -7.21 0.18 1.50
C GLN A 144 -7.48 -0.36 0.08
N ASP A 145 -6.56 -1.14 -0.47
CA ASP A 145 -6.76 -1.78 -1.78
C ASP A 145 -7.92 -2.77 -1.76
N ALA A 146 -8.12 -3.50 -0.65
CA ALA A 146 -9.25 -4.40 -0.48
C ALA A 146 -10.58 -3.63 -0.39
N ALA A 147 -10.61 -2.54 0.39
CA ALA A 147 -11.79 -1.69 0.52
C ALA A 147 -12.21 -1.07 -0.83
N ARG A 148 -11.25 -0.51 -1.58
CA ARG A 148 -11.50 0.04 -2.92
C ARG A 148 -12.03 -1.00 -3.91
N ALA A 149 -11.55 -2.25 -3.82
CA ALA A 149 -12.03 -3.33 -4.67
C ALA A 149 -13.51 -3.65 -4.39
N VAL A 150 -13.89 -3.70 -3.11
CA VAL A 150 -15.29 -3.91 -2.69
C VAL A 150 -16.16 -2.73 -3.11
N GLU A 151 -15.72 -1.49 -2.92
CA GLU A 151 -16.45 -0.30 -3.36
C GLU A 151 -16.73 -0.32 -4.87
N MET A 152 -15.74 -0.69 -5.69
CA MET A 152 -15.92 -0.80 -7.14
C MET A 152 -16.93 -1.91 -7.51
N GLU A 153 -16.90 -3.05 -6.82
CA GLU A 153 -17.86 -4.13 -7.04
C GLU A 153 -19.29 -3.71 -6.66
N VAL A 154 -19.46 -3.01 -5.54
CA VAL A 154 -20.76 -2.46 -5.11
C VAL A 154 -21.28 -1.44 -6.13
N MET A 155 -20.41 -0.55 -6.63
CA MET A 155 -20.80 0.39 -7.68
C MET A 155 -21.25 -0.32 -8.96
N GLN A 156 -20.51 -1.33 -9.42
CA GLN A 156 -20.87 -2.11 -10.61
C GLN A 156 -22.20 -2.86 -10.45
N THR A 157 -22.40 -3.53 -9.31
CA THR A 157 -23.65 -4.26 -9.03
C THR A 157 -24.84 -3.32 -8.93
N SER A 158 -24.67 -2.13 -8.36
CA SER A 158 -25.73 -1.11 -8.28
C SER A 158 -26.16 -0.61 -9.68
N VAL A 159 -25.22 -0.38 -10.59
CA VAL A 159 -25.50 0.02 -11.97
C VAL A 159 -26.28 -1.08 -12.70
N LEU A 160 -25.83 -2.34 -12.59
CA LEU A 160 -26.51 -3.48 -13.21
C LEU A 160 -27.94 -3.67 -12.67
N ALA A 161 -28.14 -3.48 -11.37
CA ALA A 161 -29.47 -3.56 -10.75
C ALA A 161 -30.41 -2.47 -11.28
N ARG A 162 -29.92 -1.23 -11.43
CA ARG A 162 -30.71 -0.12 -12.01
C ARG A 162 -31.04 -0.34 -13.47
N ASP A 163 -30.12 -0.87 -14.26
CA ASP A 163 -30.38 -1.23 -15.65
C ASP A 163 -31.45 -2.33 -15.78
N ALA A 164 -31.42 -3.33 -14.90
CA ALA A 164 -32.44 -4.38 -14.87
C ALA A 164 -33.83 -3.82 -14.50
N GLU A 165 -33.89 -2.94 -13.51
CA GLU A 165 -35.12 -2.23 -13.11
C GLU A 165 -35.68 -1.39 -14.27
N LEU A 166 -34.84 -0.62 -14.96
CA LEU A 166 -35.25 0.17 -16.13
C LEU A 166 -35.76 -0.71 -17.28
N ARG A 167 -35.14 -1.88 -17.53
CA ARG A 167 -35.62 -2.83 -18.54
C ARG A 167 -36.97 -3.44 -18.15
N ALA A 168 -37.15 -3.79 -16.88
CA ALA A 168 -38.43 -4.30 -16.39
C ALA A 168 -39.54 -3.25 -16.50
N LEU A 169 -39.26 -1.99 -16.14
CA LEU A 169 -40.20 -0.87 -16.31
C LEU A 169 -40.55 -0.65 -17.78
N ARG A 170 -39.56 -0.66 -18.69
CA ARG A 170 -39.81 -0.56 -20.14
C ARG A 170 -40.65 -1.71 -20.67
N ALA A 171 -40.44 -2.93 -20.18
CA ALA A 171 -41.25 -4.09 -20.55
C ALA A 171 -42.70 -3.99 -20.05
N GLN A 172 -42.94 -3.29 -18.94
CA GLN A 172 -44.29 -3.03 -18.42
C GLN A 172 -45.05 -1.93 -19.19
N ILE A 173 -44.36 -1.04 -19.92
CA ILE A 173 -45.00 -0.10 -20.84
C ILE A 173 -45.60 -0.92 -21.99
N ASN A 174 -46.90 -1.19 -21.90
CA ASN A 174 -47.59 -2.04 -22.85
C ASN A 174 -47.66 -1.35 -24.22
N PRO A 175 -47.13 -1.94 -25.31
CA PRO A 175 -47.24 -1.37 -26.65
C PRO A 175 -48.70 -1.16 -27.07
N HIS A 176 -49.63 -1.98 -26.57
CA HIS A 176 -51.07 -1.79 -26.80
C HIS A 176 -51.59 -0.48 -26.22
N PHE A 177 -51.05 0.01 -25.09
CA PHE A 177 -51.46 1.29 -24.53
C PHE A 177 -51.03 2.43 -25.46
N LEU A 178 -49.79 2.39 -25.96
CA LEU A 178 -49.29 3.33 -26.96
C LEU A 178 -50.11 3.28 -28.26
N PHE A 179 -50.40 2.09 -28.77
CA PHE A 179 -51.24 1.92 -29.97
C PHE A 179 -52.67 2.40 -29.74
N ASN A 180 -53.25 2.14 -28.57
CA ASN A 180 -54.58 2.65 -28.21
C ASN A 180 -54.58 4.18 -28.17
N SER A 181 -53.62 4.81 -27.48
CA SER A 181 -53.52 6.26 -27.43
C SER A 181 -53.36 6.87 -28.83
N LEU A 182 -52.48 6.29 -29.67
CA LEU A 182 -52.27 6.75 -31.05
C LEU A 182 -53.52 6.59 -31.93
N ASN A 183 -54.21 5.45 -31.84
CA ASN A 183 -55.43 5.22 -32.60
C ASN A 183 -56.56 6.16 -32.15
N SER A 184 -56.71 6.38 -30.84
CA SER A 184 -57.69 7.34 -30.31
C SER A 184 -57.41 8.77 -30.78
N ILE A 185 -56.14 9.20 -30.78
CA ILE A 185 -55.75 10.52 -31.29
C ILE A 185 -56.00 10.61 -32.80
N SER A 186 -55.62 9.59 -33.59
CA SER A 186 -55.83 9.57 -35.05
C SER A 186 -57.32 9.63 -35.41
N ALA A 187 -58.15 8.86 -34.70
CA ALA A 187 -59.60 8.94 -34.83
C ALA A 187 -60.14 10.32 -34.44
N LEU A 188 -59.66 10.93 -33.34
CA LEU A 188 -60.07 12.29 -32.97
C LEU A 188 -59.65 13.34 -34.00
N THR A 189 -58.44 13.27 -34.55
CA THR A 189 -57.97 14.25 -35.56
C THR A 189 -58.80 14.27 -36.84
N SER A 190 -59.42 13.14 -37.20
CA SER A 190 -60.29 13.04 -38.38
C SER A 190 -61.72 13.52 -38.12
N ILE A 191 -62.13 13.61 -36.85
CA ILE A 191 -63.46 14.09 -36.42
C ILE A 191 -63.41 15.56 -35.98
N ASP A 192 -62.43 15.94 -35.15
CA ASP A 192 -62.23 17.27 -34.57
C ASP A 192 -60.74 17.53 -34.27
N GLY A 193 -60.06 18.21 -35.19
CA GLY A 193 -58.63 18.49 -35.10
C GLY A 193 -58.24 19.55 -34.05
N ALA A 194 -59.19 20.30 -33.49
CA ALA A 194 -58.91 21.23 -32.40
C ALA A 194 -58.86 20.47 -31.06
N ARG A 195 -59.84 19.60 -30.83
CA ARG A 195 -59.94 18.78 -29.62
C ARG A 195 -58.86 17.71 -29.52
N ALA A 196 -58.41 17.18 -30.66
CA ALA A 196 -57.26 16.28 -30.72
C ALA A 196 -55.93 16.94 -30.27
N ARG A 197 -55.85 18.27 -30.32
CA ARG A 197 -54.67 19.05 -29.92
C ARG A 197 -54.59 19.31 -28.41
N GLU A 198 -55.68 19.04 -27.67
CA GLU A 198 -55.78 19.21 -26.22
C GLU A 198 -55.54 17.90 -25.43
N MET A 199 -55.46 16.74 -26.09
CA MET A 199 -55.03 15.46 -25.50
C MET A 199 -53.51 15.31 -25.54
#